data_AF-A0A2D8BY54-F1
#
_entry.id   AF-A0A2D8BY54-F1
#
_cell.length_a   1.000
_cell.length_b   1.000
_cell.length_c   1.000
_cell.angle_alpha   90.00
_cell.angle_beta   90.00
_cell.angle_gamma   90.00
#
_symmetry.space_group_name_H-M   'P 1'
#
loop_
_entity.id
_entity.type
_entity.pdbx_description
1 polymer ?
#
loop_
_entity_poly.entity_id
_entity_poly.type
_entity_poly.pdbx_seq_one_letter_code
_entity_poly.pdbx_strand_id
1 'polypeptide(L)'
;SDLALVTLPVLLPDQDALGLDGARARLFAREHFYTASVIGDGMIVEVFGTRQRHAVPPDPATERRIAEARDAQGYLVTQGEGSWDVAFNRYGAAYSVIAECADPADARCEDGDYARGVAVSLLVASGQPDGN
;
A
#
# COMPACT_ATOMS: atom_id res chain seq x y z
N SER A 1 -10.71 20.13 -4.65
CA SER A 1 -10.53 18.74 -4.17
C SER A 1 -9.06 18.56 -3.84
N ASP A 2 -8.72 18.04 -2.66
CA ASP A 2 -7.32 17.87 -2.19
C ASP A 2 -6.46 17.00 -3.11
N LEU A 3 -7.10 16.24 -4.01
CA LEU A 3 -6.47 15.46 -5.07
C LEU A 3 -5.69 16.29 -6.11
N ALA A 4 -6.00 17.58 -6.26
CA ALA A 4 -5.35 18.44 -7.26
C ALA A 4 -3.90 18.83 -6.89
N LEU A 5 -3.49 18.58 -5.64
CA LEU A 5 -2.14 18.91 -5.15
C LEU A 5 -1.16 17.75 -5.26
N VAL A 6 -1.66 16.51 -5.34
CA VAL A 6 -0.82 15.30 -5.31
C VAL A 6 -0.14 15.15 -6.66
N THR A 7 1.18 15.14 -6.65
CA THR A 7 1.96 15.02 -7.89
C THR A 7 2.12 13.57 -8.35
N LEU A 8 1.74 12.58 -7.53
CA LEU A 8 1.81 11.15 -7.85
C LEU A 8 0.43 10.55 -8.16
N PRO A 9 0.35 9.42 -8.89
CA PRO A 9 -0.88 8.66 -9.02
C PRO A 9 -1.40 8.20 -7.66
N VAL A 10 -2.65 8.52 -7.37
CA VAL A 10 -3.38 8.07 -6.19
C VAL A 10 -3.98 6.71 -6.52
N LEU A 11 -3.47 5.69 -5.85
CA LEU A 11 -3.92 4.32 -5.95
C LEU A 11 -4.88 4.01 -4.79
N LEU A 12 -6.07 3.53 -5.13
CA LEU A 12 -7.09 3.10 -4.16
C LEU A 12 -7.44 1.64 -4.38
N PRO A 13 -7.76 0.88 -3.31
CA PRO A 13 -8.20 -0.51 -3.45
C PRO A 13 -9.51 -0.61 -4.22
N ASP A 14 -9.60 -1.64 -5.06
CA ASP A 14 -10.88 -2.12 -5.57
C ASP A 14 -11.75 -2.60 -4.40
N GLN A 15 -13.02 -2.16 -4.36
CA GLN A 15 -13.96 -2.50 -3.29
C GLN A 15 -14.25 -4.01 -3.26
N ASP A 16 -14.32 -4.66 -4.42
CA ASP A 16 -14.58 -6.10 -4.50
C ASP A 16 -13.39 -6.89 -3.97
N ALA A 17 -12.18 -6.40 -4.17
CA ALA A 17 -10.95 -7.02 -3.67
C ALA A 17 -10.72 -6.77 -2.17
N LEU A 18 -11.28 -5.69 -1.61
CA LEU A 18 -11.29 -5.45 -0.17
C LEU A 18 -12.20 -6.45 0.54
N GLY A 19 -13.38 -6.74 -0.03
CA GLY A 19 -14.37 -7.61 0.61
C GLY A 19 -14.79 -7.11 2.00
N LEU A 20 -14.86 -5.79 2.19
CA LEU A 20 -15.25 -5.14 3.43
C LEU A 20 -16.62 -4.47 3.25
N ASP A 21 -17.66 -5.08 3.82
CA ASP A 21 -19.02 -4.57 3.71
C ASP A 21 -19.21 -3.29 4.55
N GLY A 22 -19.84 -2.28 3.94
CA GLY A 22 -20.11 -1.01 4.63
C GLY A 22 -18.86 -0.23 5.04
N ALA A 23 -17.71 -0.53 4.43
CA ALA A 23 -16.44 0.10 4.75
C ALA A 23 -16.47 1.62 4.54
N ARG A 24 -15.70 2.33 5.36
CA ARG A 24 -15.54 3.77 5.28
C ARG A 24 -14.14 4.10 4.83
N ALA A 25 -14.04 4.83 3.73
CA ALA A 25 -12.78 5.34 3.21
C ALA A 25 -12.53 6.78 3.67
N ARG A 26 -11.27 7.09 4.00
CA ARG A 26 -10.75 8.45 4.18
C ARG A 26 -9.50 8.60 3.32
N LEU A 27 -9.32 9.78 2.76
CA LEU A 27 -8.14 10.11 1.97
C LEU A 27 -7.55 11.42 2.49
N PHE A 28 -6.25 11.38 2.79
CA PHE A 28 -5.45 12.54 3.16
C PHE A 28 -4.35 12.71 2.14
N ALA A 29 -4.38 13.84 1.43
CA ALA A 29 -3.46 14.15 0.34
C ALA A 29 -2.59 15.36 0.68
N ARG A 30 -1.32 15.31 0.31
CA ARG A 30 -0.35 16.42 0.31
C ARG A 30 0.45 16.39 -1.01
N GLU A 31 1.30 17.38 -1.23
CA GLU A 31 1.97 17.56 -2.52
C GLU A 31 2.76 16.33 -3.02
N HIS A 32 3.46 15.65 -2.10
CA HIS A 32 4.37 14.56 -2.42
C HIS A 32 3.97 13.20 -1.83
N PHE A 33 2.86 13.14 -1.09
CA PHE A 33 2.38 11.90 -0.51
C PHE A 33 0.87 11.92 -0.30
N TYR A 34 0.29 10.73 -0.18
CA TYR A 34 -1.07 10.56 0.30
C TYR A 34 -1.18 9.33 1.19
N THR A 35 -2.22 9.32 2.02
CA THR A 35 -2.66 8.15 2.77
C THR A 35 -4.15 7.96 2.52
N ALA A 36 -4.54 6.79 2.07
CA ALA A 36 -5.93 6.35 2.03
C ALA A 36 -6.14 5.28 3.09
N SER A 37 -7.15 5.43 3.95
CA SER A 37 -7.51 4.41 4.93
C SER A 37 -8.93 3.94 4.71
N VAL A 38 -9.12 2.63 4.73
CA VAL A 38 -10.42 1.96 4.63
C VAL A 38 -10.63 1.14 5.90
N ILE A 39 -11.75 1.37 6.58
CA ILE A 39 -12.09 0.72 7.84
C ILE A 39 -13.45 0.04 7.69
N GLY A 40 -13.52 -1.26 7.95
CA GLY A 40 -14.73 -2.07 7.84
C GLY A 40 -14.46 -3.51 8.27
N ASP A 41 -15.49 -4.23 8.72
CA ASP A 41 -15.41 -5.65 9.10
C ASP A 41 -14.20 -6.05 9.95
N GLY A 42 -13.90 -5.25 10.97
CA GLY A 42 -12.77 -5.53 11.88
C GLY A 42 -11.38 -5.36 11.24
N MET A 43 -11.30 -4.73 10.07
CA MET A 43 -10.07 -4.47 9.34
C MET A 43 -9.77 -2.98 9.24
N ILE A 44 -8.48 -2.68 9.23
CA ILE A 44 -7.95 -1.42 8.74
C ILE A 44 -7.02 -1.73 7.57
N VAL A 45 -7.30 -1.12 6.42
CA VAL A 45 -6.42 -1.16 5.25
C VAL A 45 -5.93 0.25 4.98
N GLU A 46 -4.62 0.45 5.06
CA GLU A 46 -3.98 1.72 4.73
C GLU A 46 -3.18 1.59 3.43
N VAL A 47 -3.38 2.52 2.51
CA VAL A 47 -2.56 2.69 1.31
C VAL A 47 -1.82 4.00 1.42
N PHE A 48 -0.50 3.94 1.46
CA PHE A 48 0.37 5.10 1.44
C PHE A 48 1.13 5.15 0.12
N GLY A 49 1.27 6.35 -0.43
CA GLY A 49 2.08 6.59 -1.62
C GLY A 49 2.94 7.83 -1.43
N THR A 50 4.20 7.78 -1.87
CA THR A 50 5.12 8.91 -1.78
C THR A 50 6.13 8.95 -2.94
N ARG A 51 6.51 10.16 -3.34
CA ARG A 51 7.69 10.40 -4.20
C ARG A 51 8.95 10.73 -3.42
N GLN A 52 8.81 10.95 -2.11
CA GLN A 52 9.96 11.22 -1.27
C GLN A 52 10.70 9.91 -1.01
N ARG A 53 11.98 9.86 -1.39
CA ARG A 53 12.86 8.75 -1.05
C ARG A 53 13.23 8.86 0.42
N HIS A 54 12.49 8.19 1.29
CA HIS A 54 12.72 8.31 2.74
C HIS A 54 13.76 7.34 3.30
N ALA A 55 14.09 6.25 2.60
CA ALA A 55 15.05 5.27 3.09
C ALA A 55 16.04 4.87 1.99
N VAL A 56 17.32 5.21 2.21
CA VAL A 56 18.45 4.63 1.48
C VAL A 56 18.91 3.44 2.31
N PRO A 57 19.03 2.23 1.72
CA PRO A 57 19.60 1.09 2.43
C PRO A 57 20.98 1.45 3.01
N PRO A 58 21.29 1.05 4.25
CA PRO A 58 22.53 1.45 4.92
C PRO A 58 23.79 0.93 4.22
N ASP A 59 23.67 -0.14 3.44
CA ASP A 59 24.75 -0.75 2.67
C ASP A 59 24.22 -1.53 1.44
N PRO A 60 25.09 -1.83 0.45
CA PRO A 60 24.70 -2.56 -0.77
C PRO A 60 24.24 -4.00 -0.54
N ALA A 61 24.67 -4.67 0.54
CA ALA A 61 24.22 -6.01 0.84
C ALA A 61 22.78 -5.99 1.37
N THR A 62 22.42 -4.99 2.17
CA THR A 62 21.05 -4.75 2.62
C THR A 62 20.14 -4.40 1.45
N GLU A 63 20.59 -3.56 0.52
CA GLU A 63 19.86 -3.29 -0.73
C GLU A 63 19.61 -4.58 -1.53
N ARG A 64 20.64 -5.41 -1.68
CA ARG A 64 20.52 -6.69 -2.40
C ARG A 64 19.53 -7.64 -1.71
N ARG A 65 19.59 -7.78 -0.38
CA ARG A 65 18.62 -8.61 0.37
C ARG A 65 17.19 -8.12 0.19
N ILE A 66 16.96 -6.81 0.22
CA ILE A 66 15.64 -6.23 -0.03
C ILE A 66 15.18 -6.52 -1.46
N ALA A 67 16.07 -6.42 -2.44
CA ALA A 67 15.76 -6.75 -3.82
C ALA A 67 15.44 -8.24 -4.02
N GLU A 68 16.18 -9.13 -3.36
CA GLU A 68 15.98 -10.58 -3.39
C GLU A 68 14.71 -11.03 -2.65
N ALA A 69 14.28 -10.27 -1.63
CA ALA A 69 13.06 -10.54 -0.87
C ALA A 69 11.77 -10.13 -1.61
N ARG A 70 11.89 -9.41 -2.74
CA ARG A 70 10.73 -9.08 -3.58
C ARG A 70 10.32 -10.29 -4.41
N ASP A 71 9.01 -10.45 -4.59
CA ASP A 71 8.48 -11.45 -5.52
C ASP A 71 8.74 -11.06 -6.99
N ALA A 72 8.37 -11.96 -7.91
CA ALA A 72 8.53 -11.74 -9.35
C ALA A 72 7.76 -10.51 -9.90
N GLN A 73 6.78 -10.00 -9.13
CA GLN A 73 5.99 -8.81 -9.47
C GLN A 73 6.51 -7.55 -8.75
N GLY A 74 7.59 -7.67 -7.96
CA GLY A 74 8.26 -6.57 -7.28
C GLY A 74 7.67 -6.23 -5.91
N TYR A 75 6.76 -7.04 -5.37
CA TYR A 75 6.17 -6.83 -4.05
C TYR A 75 7.10 -7.36 -2.96
N LEU A 76 7.37 -6.54 -1.95
CA LEU A 76 8.00 -6.95 -0.70
C LEU A 76 6.90 -7.11 0.35
N VAL A 77 6.68 -8.32 0.82
CA VAL A 77 5.69 -8.63 1.87
C VAL A 77 6.43 -8.85 3.19
N THR A 78 6.06 -8.10 4.23
CA THR A 78 6.66 -8.19 5.56
C THR A 78 5.59 -8.29 6.64
N GLN A 79 5.85 -9.10 7.65
CA GLN A 79 4.99 -9.21 8.83
C GLN A 79 5.35 -8.10 9.83
N GLY A 80 4.35 -7.30 10.20
CA GLY A 80 4.43 -6.32 11.28
C GLY A 80 3.86 -6.88 12.59
N GLU A 81 3.74 -6.02 13.60
CA GLU A 81 3.10 -6.38 14.87
C GLU A 81 1.58 -6.33 14.70
N GLY A 82 0.98 -7.46 14.31
CA GLY A 82 -0.47 -7.58 14.06
C GLY A 82 -0.92 -7.11 12.67
N SER A 83 0.03 -6.80 11.78
CA SER A 83 -0.24 -6.36 10.41
C SER A 83 0.58 -7.13 9.38
N TRP A 84 0.16 -7.00 8.13
CA TRP A 84 0.96 -7.35 6.95
C TRP A 84 1.17 -6.13 6.07
N ASP A 85 2.43 -5.86 5.78
CA ASP A 85 2.85 -4.70 4.99
C ASP A 85 3.35 -5.16 3.63
N VAL A 86 2.90 -4.49 2.58
CA VAL A 86 3.29 -4.77 1.20
C VAL A 86 3.86 -3.51 0.56
N ALA A 87 5.17 -3.48 0.35
CA ALA A 87 5.87 -2.35 -0.24
C ALA A 87 6.26 -2.62 -1.70
N PHE A 88 5.99 -1.66 -2.59
CA PHE A 88 6.29 -1.77 -4.02
C PHE A 88 6.52 -0.40 -4.67
N ASN A 89 7.10 -0.39 -5.87
CA ASN A 89 7.29 0.82 -6.66
C ASN A 89 6.45 0.75 -7.93
N ARG A 90 5.77 1.84 -8.28
CA ARG A 90 5.01 1.97 -9.54
C ARG A 90 4.98 3.43 -9.96
N TYR A 91 4.90 3.73 -11.26
CA TYR A 91 4.78 5.12 -11.74
C TYR A 91 5.80 6.13 -11.18
N GLY A 92 7.03 5.67 -10.91
CA GLY A 92 8.09 6.50 -10.32
C GLY A 92 7.89 6.89 -8.84
N ALA A 93 6.91 6.29 -8.15
CA ALA A 93 6.63 6.50 -6.73
C ALA A 93 6.73 5.18 -5.94
N ALA A 94 6.98 5.31 -4.64
CA ALA A 94 6.92 4.21 -3.69
C ALA A 94 5.52 4.13 -3.08
N TYR A 95 5.03 2.92 -2.90
CA TYR A 95 3.73 2.63 -2.31
C TYR A 95 3.86 1.56 -1.23
N SER A 96 2.99 1.63 -0.24
CA SER A 96 2.78 0.56 0.72
C SER A 96 1.29 0.32 0.97
N VAL A 97 0.92 -0.94 1.13
CA VAL A 97 -0.37 -1.36 1.69
C VAL A 97 -0.10 -1.99 3.05
N ILE A 98 -0.82 -1.54 4.07
CA ILE A 98 -0.81 -2.14 5.40
C ILE A 98 -2.21 -2.69 5.64
N ALA A 99 -2.31 -3.98 5.97
CA ALA A 99 -3.55 -4.59 6.41
C ALA A 99 -3.41 -5.04 7.87
N GLU A 100 -4.31 -4.56 8.72
CA GLU A 100 -4.35 -4.85 10.16
C GLU A 100 -5.73 -5.40 10.52
N CYS A 101 -5.75 -6.51 11.26
CA CYS A 101 -6.95 -7.11 11.81
C CYS A 101 -7.14 -6.69 13.27
N ALA A 102 -8.37 -6.39 13.66
CA ALA A 102 -8.74 -6.18 15.06
C ALA A 102 -8.67 -7.49 15.88
N ASP A 103 -8.92 -8.64 15.23
CA ASP A 103 -8.75 -9.97 15.81
C ASP A 103 -7.52 -10.65 15.19
N PRO A 104 -6.49 -11.02 15.97
CA PRO A 104 -5.32 -11.73 15.45
C PRO A 104 -5.64 -13.15 14.94
N ALA A 105 -6.81 -13.71 15.25
CA ALA A 105 -7.27 -14.99 14.73
C ALA A 105 -8.04 -14.88 13.41
N ASP A 106 -8.22 -13.67 12.86
CA ASP A 106 -8.86 -13.46 11.57
C ASP A 106 -8.02 -14.09 10.45
N ALA A 107 -8.66 -14.94 9.63
CA ALA A 107 -7.98 -15.66 8.54
C ALA A 107 -7.32 -14.72 7.52
N ARG A 108 -7.79 -13.47 7.39
CA ARG A 108 -7.19 -12.47 6.50
C ARG A 108 -5.82 -11.99 6.97
N CYS A 109 -5.47 -12.19 8.24
CA CYS A 109 -4.15 -11.83 8.80
C CYS A 109 -3.28 -13.03 9.13
N GLU A 110 -3.72 -14.26 8.79
CA GLU A 110 -2.91 -15.46 8.98
C GLU A 110 -1.58 -15.37 8.23
N ASP A 111 -1.61 -14.80 7.02
CA ASP A 111 -0.46 -14.54 6.17
C ASP A 111 -0.60 -13.22 5.40
N GLY A 112 0.41 -12.91 4.58
CA GLY A 112 0.46 -11.68 3.80
C GLY A 112 -0.36 -11.70 2.50
N ASP A 113 -1.10 -12.77 2.20
CA ASP A 113 -1.78 -12.92 0.91
C ASP A 113 -2.94 -11.95 0.75
N TYR A 114 -3.69 -11.66 1.82
CA TYR A 114 -4.75 -10.64 1.78
C TYR A 114 -4.16 -9.26 1.45
N ALA A 115 -3.14 -8.83 2.19
CA ALA A 115 -2.49 -7.53 1.97
C ALA A 115 -1.90 -7.43 0.56
N ARG A 116 -1.33 -8.53 0.05
CA ARG A 116 -0.82 -8.62 -1.32
C ARG A 116 -1.93 -8.57 -2.35
N GLY A 117 -3.06 -9.24 -2.12
CA GLY A 117 -4.24 -9.20 -2.97
C GLY A 117 -4.78 -7.78 -3.11
N VAL A 118 -4.87 -7.04 -1.99
CA VAL A 118 -5.22 -5.61 -1.98
C VAL A 118 -4.20 -4.79 -2.79
N ALA A 119 -2.89 -5.01 -2.60
CA ALA A 119 -1.86 -4.29 -3.35
C ALA A 119 -1.90 -4.57 -4.87
N VAL A 120 -2.33 -5.76 -5.28
CA VAL A 120 -2.53 -6.15 -6.68
C VAL A 120 -3.79 -5.52 -7.27
N SER A 121 -4.85 -5.34 -6.47
CA SER A 121 -6.14 -4.80 -6.91
C SER A 121 -6.19 -3.28 -7.02
N LEU A 122 -5.14 -2.58 -6.57
CA LEU A 122 -5.10 -1.13 -6.58
C LEU A 122 -5.37 -0.54 -7.98
N LEU A 123 -6.33 0.38 -8.04
CA LEU A 123 -6.74 1.12 -9.23
C LEU A 123 -6.28 2.58 -9.15
N VAL A 124 -5.95 3.16 -10.30
CA VAL A 124 -5.65 4.60 -10.39
C VAL A 124 -6.95 5.38 -10.26
N ALA A 125 -7.11 6.09 -9.14
CA ALA A 125 -8.30 6.92 -8.88
C ALA A 125 -8.12 8.36 -9.36
N SER A 126 -6.89 8.88 -9.32
CA SER A 126 -6.55 10.26 -9.70
C SER A 126 -5.02 10.41 -9.85
N GLY A 127 -4.56 11.56 -10.34
CA GLY A 127 -3.15 11.90 -10.50
C GLY A 127 -2.64 11.59 -11.91
N GLN A 128 -1.60 12.30 -12.32
CA GLN A 128 -0.98 12.11 -13.63
C GLN A 128 0.22 11.17 -13.46
N PRO A 129 0.28 10.00 -14.15
CA PRO A 129 1.55 9.30 -14.28
C PRO A 129 2.51 10.22 -15.01
N ASP A 130 3.78 10.30 -14.59
CA ASP A 130 4.76 11.00 -15.41
C ASP A 130 4.82 10.30 -16.77
N GLY A 131 4.53 11.06 -17.82
CA GLY A 131 4.63 10.59 -19.20
C GLY A 131 6.10 10.46 -19.57
N ASN A 132 6.49 9.22 -19.89
CA ASN A 132 7.64 8.78 -20.70
C ASN A 132 8.96 9.55 -20.57
#